data_AF-A0A820HG83-F1
#
_entry.id   AF-A0A820HG83-F1
#
_cell.length_a   1.000
_cell.length_b   1.000
_cell.length_c   1.000
_cell.angle_alpha   90.00
_cell.angle_beta   90.00
_cell.angle_gamma   90.00
#
_symmetry.space_group_name_H-M   'P 1'
#
loop_
_entity.id
_entity.type
_entity.pdbx_description
1 polymer ?
#
loop_
_entity_poly.entity_id
_entity_poly.type
_entity_poly.pdbx_seq_one_letter_code
_entity_poly.pdbx_strand_id
1 'polypeptide(L)'
;MEFDAKIISRNVNEDWPNRIKLVSAIGIDFAGRKHDINDILYYISNWKELYYIDQRSNLPLLSNERDFYTKATRPRGELYEERVRSSLIRMARLRLRACDEEAVQIIVETGIGLGVFSGSHIGIDVKVRALSAEAIRIALEQDGPLYKNIRAIVFALPIFNKNKSKDRHLDAFDDFVNEFRRVQYNGPIP
;
A
#
# COMPACT_ATOMS: atom_id res chain seq x y z
N MET A 1 25.39 -4.41 -10.08
CA MET A 1 24.44 -3.28 -9.89
C MET A 1 25.04 -2.43 -8.78
N GLU A 2 25.90 -1.49 -9.15
CA GLU A 2 26.46 -0.53 -8.21
C GLU A 2 25.38 0.50 -7.89
N PHE A 3 25.12 0.68 -6.60
CA PHE A 3 24.23 1.72 -6.11
C PHE A 3 25.04 3.01 -6.05
N ASP A 4 24.78 3.94 -6.96
CA ASP A 4 25.46 5.23 -7.01
C ASP A 4 24.82 6.23 -6.03
N ALA A 5 24.68 5.80 -4.76
CA ALA A 5 24.09 6.60 -3.72
C ALA A 5 25.13 7.59 -3.17
N LYS A 6 25.02 8.85 -3.57
CA LYS A 6 25.86 9.92 -3.01
C LYS A 6 25.37 10.25 -1.60
N ILE A 7 26.23 10.08 -0.59
CA ILE A 7 25.94 10.50 0.78
C ILE A 7 25.90 12.04 0.79
N ILE A 8 24.73 12.61 1.07
CA ILE A 8 24.58 14.06 1.23
C ILE A 8 24.73 14.37 2.73
N SER A 9 25.80 15.09 3.09
CA SER A 9 26.03 15.53 4.47
C SER A 9 24.97 16.55 4.89
N ARG A 10 24.45 16.43 6.11
CA ARG A 10 23.46 17.35 6.70
C ARG A 10 24.16 18.41 7.53
N ASN A 11 23.80 19.67 7.34
CA ASN A 11 24.02 20.71 8.36
C ASN A 11 22.70 20.98 9.09
N VAL A 12 22.76 21.21 10.41
CA VAL A 12 21.57 21.42 11.27
C VAL A 12 20.71 22.62 10.82
N ASN A 13 21.29 23.56 10.07
CA ASN A 13 20.64 24.77 9.59
C ASN A 13 20.10 24.64 8.14
N GLU A 14 20.24 23.47 7.51
CA GLU A 14 19.71 23.24 6.16
C GLU A 14 18.23 22.91 6.21
N ASP A 15 17.41 23.64 5.44
CA ASP A 15 15.96 23.48 5.41
C ASP A 15 15.48 22.42 4.40
N TRP A 16 16.28 22.13 3.38
CA TRP A 16 15.93 21.17 2.33
C TRP A 16 15.67 19.72 2.83
N PRO A 17 16.31 19.20 3.90
CA PRO A 17 15.99 17.88 4.44
C PRO A 17 14.58 17.80 5.05
N ASN A 18 14.02 18.93 5.52
CA ASN A 18 12.63 18.98 6.00
C ASN A 18 11.61 18.92 4.87
N ARG A 19 12.04 19.18 3.63
CA ARG A 19 11.21 19.19 2.42
C ARG A 19 11.14 17.83 1.71
N ILE A 20 11.83 16.82 2.26
CA ILE A 20 11.79 15.43 1.80
C ILE A 20 11.27 14.57 2.95
N LYS A 21 10.11 13.95 2.77
CA LYS A 21 9.54 13.04 3.78
C LYS A 21 9.40 11.63 3.21
N LEU A 22 9.94 10.67 3.96
CA LEU A 22 9.52 9.27 3.84
C LEU A 22 8.24 9.13 4.66
N VAL A 23 7.13 8.87 3.97
CA VAL A 23 5.84 8.73 4.64
C VAL A 23 5.49 7.25 4.69
N SER A 24 5.79 6.61 5.82
CA SER A 24 5.32 5.25 6.13
C SER A 24 3.85 5.31 6.57
N ALA A 25 3.01 4.43 6.01
CA ALA A 25 1.56 4.56 6.11
C ALA A 25 0.96 3.78 7.29
N ILE A 26 -0.01 4.41 7.95
CA ILE A 26 -1.16 3.74 8.58
C ILE A 26 -2.08 3.38 7.42
N GLY A 27 -2.39 2.11 7.21
CA GLY A 27 -3.10 1.64 6.02
C GLY A 27 -4.09 0.53 6.32
N ILE A 28 -4.78 0.06 5.28
CA ILE A 28 -5.57 -1.17 5.36
C ILE A 28 -4.60 -2.33 5.51
N ASP A 29 -4.78 -3.12 6.55
CA ASP A 29 -3.92 -4.25 6.88
C ASP A 29 -4.66 -5.58 6.67
N PHE A 30 -4.04 -6.47 5.91
CA PHE A 30 -4.49 -7.83 5.67
C PHE A 30 -3.46 -8.86 6.16
N ALA A 31 -2.73 -8.61 7.25
CA ALA A 31 -1.85 -9.61 7.86
C ALA A 31 -2.62 -10.72 8.59
N GLY A 32 -3.91 -10.53 8.85
CA GLY A 32 -4.75 -11.52 9.50
C GLY A 32 -4.44 -11.64 10.99
N ARG A 33 -4.24 -10.51 11.67
CA ARG A 33 -4.00 -10.43 13.11
C ARG A 33 -5.17 -9.78 13.82
N LYS A 34 -5.23 -9.96 15.14
CA LYS A 34 -6.26 -9.40 16.02
C LYS A 34 -6.48 -7.89 15.81
N HIS A 35 -5.43 -7.11 15.56
CA HIS A 35 -5.55 -5.66 15.31
C HIS A 35 -6.10 -5.32 13.91
N ASP A 36 -6.02 -6.26 12.96
CA ASP A 36 -6.50 -6.12 11.59
C ASP A 36 -7.96 -6.58 11.45
N ILE A 37 -8.61 -6.98 12.54
CA ILE A 37 -9.92 -7.63 12.50
C ILE A 37 -10.96 -6.78 11.77
N ASN A 38 -10.96 -5.47 12.01
CA ASN A 38 -11.90 -4.57 11.38
C ASN A 38 -11.68 -4.51 9.87
N ASP A 39 -10.43 -4.53 9.40
CA ASP A 39 -10.10 -4.53 7.99
C ASP A 39 -10.55 -5.83 7.32
N ILE A 40 -10.32 -6.98 7.96
CA ILE A 40 -10.79 -8.28 7.47
C ILE A 40 -12.33 -8.30 7.36
N LEU A 41 -13.03 -7.89 8.42
CA LEU A 41 -14.50 -7.93 8.44
C LEU A 41 -15.14 -6.95 7.46
N TYR A 42 -14.48 -5.81 7.20
CA TYR A 42 -15.04 -4.73 6.39
C TYR A 42 -14.71 -4.86 4.90
N TYR A 43 -13.50 -5.30 4.56
CA TYR A 43 -12.99 -5.32 3.19
C TYR A 43 -13.00 -6.70 2.53
N ILE A 44 -13.10 -7.80 3.27
CA ILE A 44 -13.11 -9.16 2.71
C ILE A 44 -14.52 -9.73 2.74
N SER A 45 -15.12 -10.03 1.58
CA SER A 45 -16.50 -10.51 1.49
C SER A 45 -16.67 -11.93 2.02
N ASN A 46 -15.71 -12.81 1.74
CA ASN A 46 -15.76 -14.23 2.07
C ASN A 46 -14.90 -14.61 3.30
N TRP A 47 -14.62 -13.67 4.22
CA TRP A 47 -13.68 -13.90 5.32
C TRP A 47 -14.00 -15.14 6.18
N LYS A 48 -15.29 -15.47 6.36
CA LYS A 48 -15.75 -16.65 7.11
C LYS A 48 -15.28 -17.96 6.49
N GLU A 49 -15.02 -17.97 5.19
CA GLU A 49 -14.52 -19.12 4.45
C GLU A 49 -12.99 -19.23 4.55
N LEU A 50 -12.32 -18.17 4.97
CA LEU A 50 -10.86 -18.10 5.09
C LEU A 50 -10.36 -18.54 6.47
N TYR A 51 -11.14 -18.27 7.52
CA TYR A 51 -10.72 -18.49 8.91
C TYR A 51 -11.63 -19.47 9.67
N TYR A 52 -11.07 -20.13 10.68
CA TYR A 52 -11.88 -20.80 11.70
C TYR A 52 -12.59 -19.75 12.55
N ILE A 53 -13.82 -20.02 12.97
CA ILE A 53 -14.67 -19.04 13.67
C ILE A 53 -14.82 -19.46 15.13
N ASP A 54 -14.60 -18.54 16.04
CA ASP A 54 -15.00 -18.71 17.44
C ASP A 54 -16.53 -18.60 17.54
N GLN A 55 -17.16 -19.68 18.03
CA GLN A 55 -18.63 -19.77 18.14
C GLN A 55 -19.23 -18.74 19.10
N ARG A 56 -18.47 -18.24 20.07
CA ARG A 56 -18.97 -17.27 21.05
C ARG A 56 -19.01 -15.86 20.48
N SER A 57 -17.92 -15.44 19.85
CA SER A 57 -17.78 -14.09 19.32
C SER A 57 -18.25 -13.94 17.87
N ASN A 58 -18.41 -15.05 17.12
CA ASN A 58 -18.63 -15.05 15.67
C ASN A 58 -17.52 -14.30 14.92
N LEU A 59 -16.29 -14.35 15.44
CA LEU A 59 -15.09 -13.73 14.88
C LEU A 59 -14.04 -14.80 14.53
N PRO A 60 -13.00 -14.45 13.74
CA PRO A 60 -11.89 -15.37 13.51
C PRO A 60 -11.26 -15.84 14.83
N LEU A 61 -11.10 -17.16 14.96
CA LEU A 61 -10.41 -17.77 16.09
C LEU A 61 -8.94 -17.34 16.08
N LEU A 62 -8.39 -17.05 17.26
CA LEU A 62 -7.01 -16.59 17.42
C LEU A 62 -6.07 -17.74 17.81
N SER A 63 -4.93 -17.81 17.12
CA SER A 63 -3.73 -18.53 17.49
C SER A 63 -2.82 -17.62 18.31
N ASN A 64 -2.37 -18.10 19.47
CA ASN A 64 -1.49 -17.36 20.38
C ASN A 64 -2.00 -15.93 20.71
N GLU A 65 -3.33 -15.76 20.80
CA GLU A 65 -4.01 -14.48 21.05
C GLU A 65 -3.73 -13.36 20.04
N ARG A 66 -3.09 -13.67 18.91
CA ARG A 66 -2.53 -12.69 17.98
C ARG A 66 -2.96 -12.91 16.54
N ASP A 67 -2.71 -14.09 15.99
CA ASP A 67 -2.87 -14.35 14.56
C ASP A 67 -4.16 -15.14 14.32
N PHE A 68 -4.88 -14.93 13.22
CA PHE A 68 -6.10 -15.70 12.93
C PHE A 68 -5.76 -17.12 12.49
N TYR A 69 -6.51 -18.10 13.01
CA TYR A 69 -6.46 -19.47 12.52
C TYR A 69 -7.08 -19.55 11.12
N THR A 70 -6.24 -19.69 10.10
CA THR A 70 -6.69 -19.89 8.71
C THR A 70 -7.09 -21.34 8.44
N LYS A 71 -8.13 -21.56 7.64
CA LYS A 71 -8.49 -22.90 7.17
C LYS A 71 -7.45 -23.43 6.19
N ALA A 72 -7.13 -24.72 6.26
CA ALA A 72 -6.14 -25.35 5.39
C ALA A 72 -6.62 -25.41 3.94
N THR A 73 -7.89 -25.79 3.72
CA THR A 73 -8.55 -25.85 2.40
C THR A 73 -9.46 -24.63 2.22
N ARG A 74 -8.87 -23.43 2.21
CA ARG A 74 -9.59 -22.16 2.03
C ARG A 74 -9.67 -21.76 0.55
N PRO A 75 -10.75 -21.07 0.12
CA PRO A 75 -10.76 -20.38 -1.17
C PRO A 75 -9.80 -19.18 -1.14
N ARG A 76 -9.63 -18.53 -2.30
CA ARG A 76 -8.98 -17.22 -2.40
C ARG A 76 -9.86 -16.18 -1.70
N GLY A 77 -9.25 -15.23 -0.99
CA GLY A 77 -9.96 -14.09 -0.44
C GLY A 77 -10.59 -13.24 -1.55
N GLU A 78 -11.76 -12.70 -1.27
CA GLU A 78 -12.49 -11.81 -2.17
C GLU A 78 -12.64 -10.44 -1.52
N LEU A 79 -12.26 -9.40 -2.26
CA LEU A 79 -12.32 -8.03 -1.78
C LEU A 79 -13.67 -7.40 -2.13
N TYR A 80 -14.21 -6.60 -1.21
CA TYR A 80 -15.13 -5.53 -1.57
C TYR A 80 -14.34 -4.42 -2.28
N GLU A 81 -14.02 -4.63 -3.56
CA GLU A 81 -13.08 -3.82 -4.33
C GLU A 81 -13.40 -2.32 -4.28
N GLU A 82 -14.68 -1.94 -4.40
CA GLU A 82 -15.07 -0.53 -4.34
C GLU A 82 -14.79 0.12 -2.99
N ARG A 83 -14.98 -0.62 -1.88
CA ARG A 83 -14.69 -0.13 -0.53
C ARG A 83 -13.19 0.08 -0.35
N VAL A 84 -12.41 -0.91 -0.79
CA VAL A 84 -10.93 -0.86 -0.74
C VAL A 84 -10.45 0.33 -1.57
N ARG A 85 -10.86 0.41 -2.84
CA ARG A 85 -10.48 1.49 -3.76
C ARG A 85 -10.84 2.86 -3.20
N SER A 86 -12.08 3.06 -2.75
CA SER A 86 -12.53 4.34 -2.18
C SER A 86 -11.70 4.75 -0.96
N SER A 87 -11.40 3.79 -0.09
CA SER A 87 -10.60 4.03 1.12
C SER A 87 -9.15 4.37 0.75
N LEU A 88 -8.54 3.63 -0.17
CA LEU A 88 -7.17 3.88 -0.66
C LEU A 88 -7.06 5.25 -1.34
N ILE A 89 -8.03 5.65 -2.19
CA ILE A 89 -8.06 6.97 -2.81
C ILE A 89 -8.14 8.05 -1.72
N ARG A 90 -9.07 7.90 -0.77
CA ARG A 90 -9.23 8.87 0.32
C ARG A 90 -7.95 9.02 1.15
N MET A 91 -7.28 7.91 1.49
CA MET A 91 -6.02 7.94 2.24
C MET A 91 -4.91 8.60 1.43
N ALA A 92 -4.76 8.27 0.15
CA ALA A 92 -3.78 8.88 -0.74
C ALA A 92 -3.97 10.40 -0.81
N ARG A 93 -5.22 10.87 -0.98
CA ARG A 93 -5.57 12.29 -1.00
C ARG A 93 -5.20 13.02 0.27
N LEU A 94 -5.69 12.52 1.41
CA LEU A 94 -5.49 13.17 2.71
C LEU A 94 -4.01 13.37 2.99
N ARG A 95 -3.20 12.36 2.67
CA ARG A 95 -1.76 12.41 2.87
C ARG A 95 -1.07 13.36 1.89
N LEU A 96 -1.32 13.24 0.59
CA LEU A 96 -0.67 14.12 -0.39
C LEU A 96 -1.00 15.57 -0.09
N ARG A 97 -2.25 15.86 0.29
CA ARG A 97 -2.65 17.19 0.75
C ARG A 97 -1.91 17.63 2.02
N ALA A 98 -1.78 16.76 3.02
CA ALA A 98 -1.02 17.08 4.24
C ALA A 98 0.45 17.38 3.92
N CYS A 99 1.09 16.58 3.05
CA CYS A 99 2.44 16.84 2.58
C CYS A 99 2.56 18.20 1.85
N ASP A 100 1.57 18.53 1.00
CA ASP A 100 1.53 19.81 0.31
C ASP A 100 1.37 20.98 1.30
N GLU A 101 0.48 20.85 2.29
CA GLU A 101 0.26 21.85 3.35
C GLU A 101 1.50 22.06 4.23
N GLU A 102 2.32 21.02 4.41
CA GLU A 102 3.62 21.07 5.10
C GLU A 102 4.78 21.54 4.19
N ALA A 103 4.49 21.99 2.96
CA ALA A 103 5.48 22.43 1.98
C ALA A 103 6.54 21.36 1.61
N VAL A 104 6.16 20.09 1.66
CA VAL A 104 7.00 18.97 1.18
C VAL A 104 7.11 19.05 -0.34
N GLN A 105 8.33 18.99 -0.86
CA GLN A 105 8.61 19.09 -2.30
C GLN A 105 8.83 17.72 -2.95
N ILE A 106 9.42 16.78 -2.21
CA ILE A 106 9.66 15.42 -2.70
C ILE A 106 9.03 14.45 -1.72
N ILE A 107 8.05 13.69 -2.20
CA ILE A 107 7.37 12.67 -1.42
C ILE A 107 7.91 11.31 -1.82
N VAL A 108 8.36 10.51 -0.85
CA VAL A 108 8.77 9.13 -1.08
C VAL A 108 7.67 8.18 -0.60
N GLU A 109 7.15 7.41 -1.55
CA GLU A 109 5.92 6.63 -1.46
C GLU A 109 6.17 5.13 -1.52
N THR A 110 5.74 4.38 -0.51
CA THR A 110 5.87 2.91 -0.52
C THR A 110 4.57 2.20 -0.93
N GLY A 111 3.52 2.95 -1.28
CA GLY A 111 2.15 2.46 -1.47
C GLY A 111 1.47 1.98 -0.18
N ILE A 112 0.14 1.90 -0.19
CA ILE A 112 -0.67 1.54 0.97
C ILE A 112 -0.99 0.04 0.90
N GLY A 113 -0.70 -0.71 1.96
CA GLY A 113 -1.01 -2.15 2.01
C GLY A 113 -0.12 -3.02 1.12
N LEU A 114 1.06 -2.55 0.68
CA LEU A 114 1.92 -3.30 -0.24
C LEU A 114 2.85 -4.33 0.42
N GLY A 115 2.91 -4.38 1.75
CA GLY A 115 3.90 -5.17 2.50
C GLY A 115 3.48 -6.61 2.85
N VAL A 116 3.99 -7.11 3.97
CA VAL A 116 3.49 -8.35 4.66
C VAL A 116 1.97 -8.29 4.86
N PHE A 117 1.45 -7.07 4.95
CA PHE A 117 0.07 -6.66 5.14
C PHE A 117 -0.80 -6.71 3.88
N SER A 118 -0.26 -7.13 2.73
CA SER A 118 -0.99 -7.19 1.45
C SER A 118 -1.96 -8.37 1.35
N GLY A 119 -2.01 -9.27 2.34
CA GLY A 119 -2.93 -10.40 2.31
C GLY A 119 -2.50 -11.53 1.38
N SER A 120 -1.20 -11.68 1.07
CA SER A 120 -0.68 -12.80 0.27
C SER A 120 -1.09 -14.17 0.83
N HIS A 121 -1.25 -14.28 2.16
CA HIS A 121 -1.65 -15.53 2.81
C HIS A 121 -3.11 -15.94 2.52
N ILE A 122 -3.96 -15.00 2.12
CA ILE A 122 -5.31 -15.24 1.58
C ILE A 122 -5.40 -14.98 0.07
N GLY A 123 -4.26 -14.74 -0.58
CA GLY A 123 -4.13 -14.63 -2.03
C GLY A 123 -4.67 -13.34 -2.65
N ILE A 124 -4.87 -12.27 -1.89
CA ILE A 124 -5.43 -11.00 -2.43
C ILE A 124 -4.37 -9.97 -2.81
N ASP A 125 -3.09 -10.28 -2.59
CA ASP A 125 -1.98 -9.33 -2.66
C ASP A 125 -1.85 -8.63 -4.01
N VAL A 126 -1.83 -9.37 -5.12
CA VAL A 126 -1.78 -8.77 -6.48
C VAL A 126 -2.90 -7.74 -6.68
N LYS A 127 -4.11 -8.06 -6.19
CA LYS A 127 -5.28 -7.20 -6.33
C LYS A 127 -5.17 -5.96 -5.45
N VAL A 128 -4.73 -6.10 -4.20
CA VAL A 128 -4.47 -4.98 -3.29
C VAL A 128 -3.39 -4.05 -3.86
N ARG A 129 -2.31 -4.62 -4.42
CA ARG A 129 -1.23 -3.85 -5.05
C ARG A 129 -1.74 -3.03 -6.23
N ALA A 130 -2.49 -3.66 -7.14
CA ALA A 130 -3.12 -2.99 -8.27
C ALA A 130 -4.06 -1.85 -7.82
N LEU A 131 -4.94 -2.11 -6.85
CA LEU A 131 -5.87 -1.10 -6.30
C LEU A 131 -5.12 0.06 -5.62
N SER A 132 -4.00 -0.21 -4.94
CA SER A 132 -3.18 0.86 -4.36
C SER A 132 -2.51 1.71 -5.43
N ALA A 133 -2.01 1.11 -6.52
CA ALA A 133 -1.43 1.85 -7.64
C ALA A 133 -2.50 2.74 -8.30
N GLU A 134 -3.66 2.15 -8.61
CA GLU A 134 -4.82 2.83 -9.19
C GLU A 134 -5.27 4.01 -8.32
N ALA A 135 -5.37 3.80 -7.00
CA ALA A 135 -5.82 4.83 -6.07
C ALA A 135 -4.90 6.06 -6.04
N ILE A 136 -3.58 5.84 -6.08
CA ILE A 136 -2.61 6.93 -6.11
C ILE A 136 -2.68 7.63 -7.47
N ARG A 137 -2.76 6.89 -8.58
CA ARG A 137 -2.95 7.48 -9.92
C ARG A 137 -4.19 8.38 -9.97
N ILE A 138 -5.34 7.90 -9.48
CA ILE A 138 -6.59 8.67 -9.43
C ILE A 138 -6.43 9.94 -8.57
N ALA A 139 -5.77 9.85 -7.41
CA ALA A 139 -5.53 11.02 -6.56
C ALA A 139 -4.65 12.06 -7.27
N LEU A 140 -3.62 11.62 -8.00
CA LEU A 140 -2.75 12.52 -8.76
C LEU A 140 -3.43 13.11 -9.99
N GLU A 141 -4.26 12.35 -10.70
CA GLU A 141 -5.04 12.85 -11.83
C GLU A 141 -6.01 13.95 -11.40
N GLN A 142 -6.71 13.75 -10.28
CA GLN A 142 -7.78 14.66 -9.86
C GLN A 142 -7.25 15.85 -9.06
N ASP A 143 -6.27 15.63 -8.18
CA ASP A 143 -5.81 16.63 -7.21
C ASP A 143 -4.40 17.15 -7.51
N GLY A 144 -3.64 16.49 -8.39
CA GLY A 144 -2.28 16.88 -8.81
C GLY A 144 -2.14 18.36 -9.17
N PRO A 145 -3.00 18.93 -10.03
CA PRO A 145 -2.98 20.35 -10.39
C PRO A 145 -3.20 21.32 -9.22
N LEU A 146 -3.73 20.84 -8.09
CA LEU A 146 -4.06 21.67 -6.92
C LEU A 146 -2.90 21.78 -5.93
N TYR A 147 -1.93 20.87 -6.00
CA TYR A 147 -0.75 20.89 -5.14
C TYR A 147 0.19 22.04 -5.52
N LYS A 148 0.67 22.78 -4.52
CA LYS A 148 1.47 24.00 -4.72
C LYS A 148 2.96 23.76 -4.53
N ASN A 149 3.30 22.84 -3.63
CA ASN A 149 4.65 22.64 -3.12
C ASN A 149 5.29 21.36 -3.64
N ILE A 150 4.49 20.31 -3.85
CA ILE A 150 4.97 19.02 -4.34
C ILE A 150 5.57 19.19 -5.74
N ARG A 151 6.78 18.67 -5.97
CA ARG A 151 7.52 18.70 -7.24
C ARG A 151 7.83 17.34 -7.81
N ALA A 152 7.80 16.32 -6.95
CA ALA A 152 8.07 14.94 -7.34
C ALA A 152 7.47 13.98 -6.33
N ILE A 153 7.03 12.83 -6.85
CA ILE A 153 6.63 11.68 -6.05
C ILE A 153 7.45 10.49 -6.52
N VAL A 154 8.18 9.88 -5.59
CA VAL A 154 9.08 8.76 -5.85
C VAL A 154 8.50 7.52 -5.21
N PHE A 155 8.21 6.50 -6.00
CA PHE A 155 7.71 5.23 -5.47
C PHE A 155 8.87 4.32 -5.01
N ALA A 156 9.09 4.24 -3.71
CA ALA A 156 10.01 3.32 -3.04
C ALA A 156 9.30 2.01 -2.70
N LEU A 157 9.07 1.16 -3.71
CA LEU A 157 8.30 -0.07 -3.55
C LEU A 157 9.16 -1.20 -2.97
N PRO A 158 8.65 -1.94 -1.98
CA PRO A 158 9.37 -3.08 -1.41
C PRO A 158 9.51 -4.23 -2.42
N ILE A 159 10.72 -4.75 -2.58
CA ILE A 159 11.03 -5.93 -3.41
C ILE A 159 11.11 -7.15 -2.49
N PHE A 160 10.08 -8.00 -2.50
CA PHE A 160 9.97 -9.10 -1.52
C PHE A 160 10.69 -10.40 -1.89
N ASN A 161 11.24 -10.57 -3.10
CA ASN A 161 11.93 -11.82 -3.47
C ASN A 161 13.12 -11.60 -4.40
N LYS A 162 14.35 -11.75 -3.86
CA LYS A 162 15.55 -11.91 -4.69
C LYS A 162 15.94 -13.39 -4.89
N ASN A 163 15.39 -14.33 -4.11
CA ASN A 163 15.74 -15.75 -4.17
C ASN A 163 14.56 -16.66 -3.79
N LYS A 164 13.86 -17.21 -4.79
CA LYS A 164 13.33 -18.60 -4.87
C LYS A 164 12.40 -18.68 -6.10
N SER A 165 12.87 -19.41 -7.11
CA SER A 165 12.26 -19.64 -8.43
C SER A 165 12.27 -18.42 -9.38
N LYS A 166 12.69 -18.68 -10.62
CA LYS A 166 13.03 -17.69 -11.66
C LYS A 166 11.84 -16.87 -12.21
N ASP A 167 10.63 -17.03 -11.67
CA ASP A 167 9.40 -16.52 -12.30
C ASP A 167 8.59 -15.52 -11.45
N ARG A 168 9.06 -15.06 -10.28
CA ARG A 168 8.34 -14.08 -9.42
C ARG A 168 9.14 -12.81 -9.12
N HIS A 169 9.96 -12.36 -10.05
CA HIS A 169 10.99 -11.38 -9.76
C HIS A 169 10.53 -9.91 -9.60
N LEU A 170 9.28 -9.54 -9.93
CA LEU A 170 8.95 -8.11 -10.13
C LEU A 170 7.52 -7.67 -9.77
N ASP A 171 6.74 -8.46 -9.02
CA ASP A 171 5.28 -8.29 -8.94
C ASP A 171 4.80 -6.88 -8.54
N ALA A 172 5.27 -6.31 -7.41
CA ALA A 172 4.78 -5.01 -6.94
C ALA A 172 5.25 -3.82 -7.79
N PHE A 173 6.48 -3.89 -8.30
CA PHE A 173 7.01 -2.86 -9.19
C PHE A 173 6.30 -2.91 -10.54
N ASP A 174 6.11 -4.10 -11.10
CA ASP A 174 5.41 -4.29 -12.36
C ASP A 174 3.92 -3.92 -12.24
N ASP A 175 3.24 -4.24 -11.13
CA ASP A 175 1.86 -3.82 -10.89
C ASP A 175 1.72 -2.29 -10.97
N PHE A 176 2.62 -1.55 -10.32
CA PHE A 176 2.65 -0.09 -10.38
C PHE A 176 3.04 0.39 -11.79
N VAL A 177 4.11 -0.13 -12.36
CA VAL A 177 4.57 0.27 -13.70
C VAL A 177 3.50 0.02 -14.75
N ASN A 178 2.82 -1.13 -14.72
CA ASN A 178 1.74 -1.46 -15.61
C ASN A 178 0.60 -0.48 -15.45
N GLU A 179 0.18 -0.16 -14.23
CA GLU A 179 -0.93 0.77 -14.04
C GLU A 179 -0.58 2.19 -14.52
N PHE A 180 0.63 2.70 -14.27
CA PHE A 180 1.00 4.04 -14.74
C PHE A 180 1.36 4.10 -16.24
N ARG A 181 1.98 3.05 -16.81
CA ARG A 181 2.37 3.02 -18.24
C ARG A 181 1.23 2.61 -19.17
N ARG A 182 0.36 1.68 -18.76
CA ARG A 182 -0.74 1.16 -19.60
C ARG A 182 -1.71 2.27 -20.02
N VAL A 183 -1.99 3.21 -19.13
CA VAL A 183 -2.84 4.38 -19.42
C VAL A 183 -2.07 5.58 -19.96
N GLN A 184 -0.78 5.43 -20.26
CA GLN A 184 0.10 6.54 -20.68
C GLN A 184 -0.06 7.75 -19.76
N TYR A 185 -0.01 7.54 -18.45
CA TYR A 185 -0.20 8.63 -17.50
C TYR A 185 0.89 9.70 -17.74
N ASN A 186 0.46 10.80 -18.34
CA ASN A 186 1.22 12.05 -18.56
C ASN A 186 0.62 13.17 -17.73
N GLY A 187 -0.16 12.83 -16.69
CA GLY A 187 -0.73 13.83 -15.79
C GLY A 187 0.38 14.63 -15.12
N PRO A 188 0.06 15.82 -14.59
CA PRO A 188 1.06 16.69 -14.01
C PRO A 188 1.82 15.93 -12.93
N ILE A 189 3.11 15.73 -13.15
CA ILE A 189 4.03 15.82 -12.03
C ILE A 189 3.93 17.30 -11.65
N PRO A 190 3.40 17.67 -10.47
CA PRO A 190 3.44 19.06 -10.05
C PRO A 190 4.89 19.59 -9.98
#